data_AF-A0A937HIN9-F1
#
_entry.id   AF-A0A937HIN9-F1
#
_cell.length_a   1.000
_cell.length_b   1.000
_cell.length_c   1.000
_cell.angle_alpha   90.00
_cell.angle_beta   90.00
_cell.angle_gamma   90.00
#
_symmetry.space_group_name_H-M   'P 1'
#
loop_
_entity.id
_entity.type
_entity.pdbx_description
1 polymer ?
#
loop_
_entity_poly.entity_id
_entity_poly.type
_entity_poly.pdbx_seq_one_letter_code
_entity_poly.pdbx_strand_id
1 'polypeptide(L)'
;MRSFELPGRSTVMAEKGAVATSHPLATSAALQVLAEGGNAVDAAVTACLVQCVVEPQSVGLGGDMFALYAEGGKMPVYGLNGSGRAPAAATLEQVSAAFPGASKVDRQHPHAVTVPGAVDGLITLHERFGSWDLARVIEPARVYAEVGFPVHARVRSDWGLERDLLANDPDAAALLLPGGALPSVGQRMVFPALARTLGEIAAKGRAGFYDGWVMDDMLAKLRAGGGLHSAEDFAGTRSTWVDPISTAYRGHRLWEIPPNGQGLVALEMLQILDRLGTPGSVDGLDRYHQQIEA
;
A
#
# COMPACT_ATOMS: atom_id res chain seq x y z
N MET A 1 9.46 9.55 30.42
CA MET A 1 9.60 8.08 30.31
C MET A 1 8.21 7.46 30.35
N ARG A 2 7.98 6.37 29.63
CA ARG A 2 6.70 5.66 29.67
C ARG A 2 6.45 5.07 31.07
N SER A 3 5.18 5.05 31.51
CA SER A 3 4.75 4.25 32.66
C SER A 3 4.65 2.78 32.28
N PHE A 4 5.39 1.91 32.99
CA PHE A 4 5.35 0.46 32.78
C PHE A 4 4.07 -0.18 33.33
N GLU A 5 3.31 0.54 34.15
CA GLU A 5 2.04 0.09 34.75
C GLU A 5 0.83 0.34 33.84
N LEU A 6 0.99 1.08 32.74
CA LEU A 6 -0.07 1.32 31.77
C LEU A 6 0.07 0.41 30.55
N PRO A 7 -1.05 -0.15 30.02
CA PRO A 7 -1.04 -0.95 28.80
C PRO A 7 -0.39 -0.19 27.63
N GLY A 8 0.48 -0.88 26.89
CA GLY A 8 1.22 -0.32 25.75
C GLY A 8 2.41 -1.21 25.38
N ARG A 9 3.06 -0.92 24.25
CA ARG A 9 4.26 -1.66 23.81
C ARG A 9 5.54 -0.88 24.13
N SER A 10 6.56 -1.57 24.58
CA SER A 10 7.89 -0.96 24.79
C SER A 10 8.50 -0.60 23.44
N THR A 11 9.34 0.43 23.40
CA THR A 11 10.12 0.74 22.19
C THR A 11 10.98 -0.48 21.86
N VAL A 12 10.84 -0.98 20.63
CA VAL A 12 11.69 -2.05 20.12
C VAL A 12 13.08 -1.47 19.86
N MET A 13 14.11 -2.09 20.44
CA MET A 13 15.51 -1.72 20.26
C MET A 13 16.24 -2.92 19.65
N ALA A 14 17.06 -2.67 18.62
CA ALA A 14 17.80 -3.72 17.91
C ALA A 14 19.12 -3.17 17.39
N GLU A 15 20.15 -4.02 17.33
CA GLU A 15 21.49 -3.64 16.86
C GLU A 15 21.67 -3.78 15.34
N LYS A 16 20.94 -4.69 14.70
CA LYS A 16 21.15 -5.07 13.29
C LYS A 16 20.08 -4.55 12.33
N GLY A 17 18.84 -4.44 12.78
CA GLY A 17 17.73 -4.01 11.94
C GLY A 17 16.42 -4.04 12.72
N ALA A 18 15.46 -3.24 12.28
CA ALA A 18 14.11 -3.20 12.82
C ALA A 18 13.12 -3.07 11.66
N VAL A 19 11.95 -3.68 11.82
CA VAL A 19 10.83 -3.60 10.88
C VAL A 19 9.58 -3.18 11.64
N ALA A 20 8.81 -2.26 11.08
CA ALA A 20 7.52 -1.86 11.61
C ALA A 20 6.49 -1.84 10.47
N THR A 21 5.45 -2.65 10.60
CA THR A 21 4.29 -2.68 9.68
C THR A 21 3.00 -2.73 10.50
N SER A 22 1.84 -2.62 9.85
CA SER A 22 0.52 -2.79 10.50
C SER A 22 0.20 -4.25 10.83
N HIS A 23 0.88 -5.22 10.20
CA HIS A 23 0.64 -6.64 10.43
C HIS A 23 1.84 -7.39 11.03
N PRO A 24 1.67 -8.15 12.12
CA PRO A 24 2.77 -8.92 12.69
C PRO A 24 3.32 -10.00 11.73
N LEU A 25 2.49 -10.63 10.88
CA LEU A 25 3.00 -11.60 9.89
C LEU A 25 3.90 -10.96 8.84
N ALA A 26 3.57 -9.75 8.37
CA ALA A 26 4.41 -8.99 7.45
C ALA A 26 5.73 -8.56 8.11
N THR A 27 5.65 -8.10 9.37
CA THR A 27 6.84 -7.79 10.17
C THR A 27 7.74 -9.02 10.34
N SER A 28 7.18 -10.17 10.68
CA SER A 28 7.94 -11.42 10.85
C SER A 28 8.61 -11.88 9.57
N ALA A 29 7.90 -11.83 8.43
CA ALA A 29 8.47 -12.21 7.14
C ALA A 29 9.66 -11.30 6.75
N ALA A 30 9.51 -9.99 6.92
CA ALA A 30 10.59 -9.03 6.64
C ALA A 30 11.77 -9.17 7.61
N LEU A 31 11.53 -9.47 8.89
CA LEU A 31 12.61 -9.77 9.84
C LEU A 31 13.37 -11.03 9.45
N GLN A 32 12.68 -12.05 8.93
CA GLN A 32 13.33 -13.25 8.41
C GLN A 32 14.22 -12.91 7.20
N VAL A 33 13.75 -12.06 6.28
CA VAL A 33 14.57 -11.57 5.16
C VAL A 33 15.86 -10.91 5.65
N LEU A 34 15.76 -9.98 6.60
CA LEU A 34 16.93 -9.32 7.19
C LEU A 34 17.86 -10.33 7.90
N ALA A 35 17.30 -11.30 8.63
CA ALA A 35 18.07 -12.32 9.35
C ALA A 35 18.82 -13.26 8.40
N GLU A 36 18.29 -13.51 7.21
CA GLU A 36 18.88 -14.34 6.16
C GLU A 36 19.76 -13.55 5.19
N GLY A 37 20.07 -12.28 5.51
CA GLY A 37 21.04 -11.45 4.78
C GLY A 37 20.45 -10.65 3.61
N GLY A 38 19.13 -10.59 3.47
CA GLY A 38 18.48 -9.63 2.59
C GLY A 38 18.61 -8.20 3.11
N ASN A 39 18.48 -7.22 2.22
CA ASN A 39 18.61 -5.81 2.58
C ASN A 39 17.26 -5.17 2.95
N ALA A 40 17.27 -3.87 3.24
CA ALA A 40 16.07 -3.13 3.62
C ALA A 40 14.99 -3.11 2.53
N VAL A 41 15.37 -3.14 1.24
CA VAL A 41 14.42 -3.17 0.12
C VAL A 41 13.82 -4.56 -0.04
N ASP A 42 14.62 -5.62 0.04
CA ASP A 42 14.11 -7.00 0.02
C ASP A 42 13.07 -7.20 1.14
N ALA A 43 13.42 -6.76 2.35
CA ALA A 43 12.54 -6.86 3.51
C ALA A 43 11.26 -6.02 3.37
N ALA A 44 11.36 -4.78 2.88
CA ALA A 44 10.21 -3.91 2.68
C ALA A 44 9.26 -4.45 1.60
N VAL A 45 9.79 -4.92 0.47
CA VAL A 45 8.98 -5.48 -0.62
C VAL A 45 8.29 -6.77 -0.17
N THR A 46 9.00 -7.67 0.54
CA THR A 46 8.38 -8.85 1.16
C THR A 46 7.26 -8.47 2.13
N ALA A 47 7.49 -7.51 3.04
CA ALA A 47 6.45 -7.05 3.96
C ALA A 47 5.20 -6.54 3.22
N CYS A 48 5.37 -5.65 2.25
CA CYS A 48 4.26 -5.10 1.47
C CYS A 48 3.47 -6.20 0.74
N LEU A 49 4.16 -7.15 0.09
CA LEU A 49 3.51 -8.27 -0.60
C LEU A 49 2.76 -9.18 0.37
N VAL A 50 3.29 -9.43 1.57
CA VAL A 50 2.57 -10.16 2.61
C VAL A 50 1.32 -9.38 3.05
N GLN A 51 1.40 -8.06 3.21
CA GLN A 51 0.24 -7.22 3.55
C GLN A 51 -0.85 -7.25 2.47
N CYS A 52 -0.50 -7.34 1.18
CA CYS A 52 -1.45 -7.57 0.09
C CYS A 52 -2.28 -8.86 0.25
N VAL A 53 -1.85 -9.78 1.10
CA VAL A 53 -2.54 -11.04 1.42
C VAL A 53 -3.25 -10.94 2.77
N VAL A 54 -2.55 -10.50 3.82
CA VAL A 54 -3.03 -10.61 5.20
C VAL A 54 -3.82 -9.40 5.69
N GLU A 55 -3.84 -8.30 4.92
CA GLU A 55 -4.61 -7.07 5.19
C GLU A 55 -5.48 -6.65 3.97
N PRO A 56 -6.37 -7.53 3.48
CA PRO A 56 -7.10 -7.30 2.22
C PRO A 56 -8.00 -6.06 2.23
N GLN A 57 -8.34 -5.54 3.40
CA GLN A 57 -9.13 -4.33 3.58
C GLN A 57 -8.32 -3.02 3.43
N SER A 58 -6.98 -3.10 3.38
CA SER A 58 -6.11 -1.92 3.41
C SER A 58 -5.00 -1.92 2.36
N VAL A 59 -4.47 -3.09 1.99
CA VAL A 59 -3.32 -3.21 1.08
C VAL A 59 -3.63 -4.28 0.04
N GLY A 60 -3.26 -4.05 -1.22
CA GLY A 60 -3.50 -5.02 -2.29
C GLY A 60 -2.67 -4.75 -3.53
N LEU A 61 -2.48 -5.81 -4.34
CA LEU A 61 -1.78 -5.71 -5.63
C LEU A 61 -2.50 -4.77 -6.62
N GLY A 62 -3.82 -4.63 -6.46
CA GLY A 62 -4.67 -3.72 -7.23
C GLY A 62 -4.61 -2.25 -6.79
N GLY A 63 -3.70 -1.89 -5.88
CA GLY A 63 -3.53 -0.51 -5.40
C GLY A 63 -2.29 0.18 -5.99
N ASP A 64 -1.79 1.15 -5.22
CA ASP A 64 -0.64 1.99 -5.53
C ASP A 64 0.45 1.87 -4.46
N MET A 65 1.66 2.35 -4.76
CA MET A 65 2.73 2.45 -3.76
C MET A 65 3.54 3.74 -3.88
N PHE A 66 4.07 4.20 -2.74
CA PHE A 66 5.05 5.28 -2.67
C PHE A 66 6.21 4.86 -1.75
N ALA A 67 7.45 5.20 -2.11
CA ALA A 67 8.62 4.80 -1.32
C ALA A 67 9.66 5.93 -1.23
N LEU A 68 10.11 6.18 -0.01
CA LEU A 68 11.34 6.93 0.26
C LEU A 68 12.42 5.95 0.70
N TYR A 69 13.58 6.02 0.07
CA TYR A 69 14.69 5.12 0.36
C TYR A 69 16.00 5.89 0.53
N ALA A 70 16.67 5.69 1.67
CA ALA A 70 17.98 6.25 1.96
C ALA A 70 19.00 5.11 2.09
N GLU A 71 19.76 4.87 1.02
CA GLU A 71 20.73 3.77 0.98
C GLU A 71 21.83 3.95 2.04
N GLY A 72 21.95 2.99 2.96
CA GLY A 72 22.85 3.10 4.10
C GLY A 72 22.58 4.31 5.02
N GLY A 73 21.37 4.88 4.96
CA GLY A 73 21.00 6.10 5.69
C GLY A 73 21.66 7.38 5.17
N LYS A 74 22.18 7.36 3.94
CA LYS A 74 22.91 8.49 3.35
C LYS A 74 22.07 9.21 2.29
N MET A 75 22.54 10.40 1.93
CA MET A 75 22.06 11.13 0.75
C MET A 75 22.65 10.54 -0.54
N PRO A 76 21.94 10.63 -1.68
CA PRO A 76 20.59 11.18 -1.81
C PRO A 76 19.50 10.25 -1.26
N VAL A 77 18.38 10.83 -0.80
CA VAL A 77 17.14 10.07 -0.59
C VAL A 77 16.48 9.88 -1.95
N TYR A 78 16.10 8.66 -2.27
CA TYR A 78 15.37 8.32 -3.49
C TYR A 78 13.88 8.33 -3.22
N GLY A 79 13.10 8.93 -4.13
CA GLY A 79 11.64 8.84 -4.14
C GLY A 79 11.16 8.00 -5.30
N LEU A 80 10.23 7.08 -5.04
CA LEU A 80 9.52 6.33 -6.07
C LEU A 80 8.02 6.54 -5.93
N ASN A 81 7.40 7.00 -7.02
CA ASN A 81 5.97 7.11 -7.15
C ASN A 81 5.45 5.98 -8.06
N GLY A 82 4.82 4.98 -7.46
CA GLY A 82 4.10 3.90 -8.13
C GLY A 82 2.60 4.08 -8.03
N SER A 83 2.09 5.31 -8.20
CA SER A 83 0.66 5.57 -8.31
C SER A 83 0.14 5.32 -9.71
N GLY A 84 -1.02 4.69 -9.79
CA GLY A 84 -1.73 4.37 -11.01
C GLY A 84 -2.17 5.59 -11.81
N ARG A 85 -2.35 5.40 -13.11
CA ARG A 85 -2.88 6.42 -14.01
C ARG A 85 -4.34 6.12 -14.34
N ALA A 86 -5.13 7.16 -14.50
CA ALA A 86 -6.46 7.01 -15.11
C ALA A 86 -6.31 6.44 -16.53
N PRO A 87 -7.25 5.60 -16.99
CA PRO A 87 -7.25 5.12 -18.38
C PRO A 87 -7.18 6.29 -19.37
N ALA A 88 -6.52 6.11 -20.52
CA ALA A 88 -6.39 7.15 -21.53
C ALA A 88 -7.76 7.62 -22.06
N ALA A 89 -8.75 6.73 -22.08
CA ALA A 89 -10.13 7.03 -22.47
C ALA A 89 -10.96 7.66 -21.33
N ALA A 90 -10.42 7.86 -20.12
CA ALA A 90 -11.16 8.49 -19.02
C ALA A 90 -11.18 10.03 -19.13
N THR A 91 -11.75 10.55 -20.21
CA THR A 91 -11.97 11.99 -20.38
C THR A 91 -13.09 12.49 -19.46
N LEU A 92 -13.08 13.78 -19.14
CA LEU A 92 -14.16 14.40 -18.33
C LEU A 92 -15.54 14.13 -18.95
N GLU A 93 -15.67 14.27 -20.27
CA GLU A 93 -16.92 14.01 -20.99
C GLU A 93 -17.40 12.56 -20.82
N GLN A 94 -16.52 11.57 -21.06
CA GLN A 94 -16.88 10.16 -20.97
C GLN A 94 -17.22 9.74 -19.54
N VAL A 95 -16.47 10.21 -18.55
CA VAL A 95 -16.74 9.92 -17.14
C VAL A 95 -18.03 10.61 -16.69
N SER A 96 -18.25 11.88 -17.04
CA SER A 96 -19.49 12.60 -16.70
C SER A 96 -20.73 12.00 -17.35
N ALA A 97 -20.62 11.41 -18.55
CA ALA A 97 -21.73 10.74 -19.22
C ALA A 97 -22.27 9.53 -18.42
N ALA A 98 -21.42 8.86 -17.63
CA ALA A 98 -21.82 7.76 -16.75
C ALA A 98 -22.55 8.24 -15.47
N PHE A 99 -22.45 9.53 -15.13
CA PHE A 99 -23.02 10.10 -13.90
C PHE A 99 -23.79 11.41 -14.19
N PRO A 100 -24.89 11.38 -14.97
CA PRO A 100 -25.61 12.58 -15.35
C PRO A 100 -26.14 13.33 -14.12
N GLY A 101 -25.72 14.59 -13.97
CA GLY A 101 -26.10 15.46 -12.86
C GLY A 101 -25.35 15.21 -11.54
N ALA A 102 -24.38 14.29 -11.51
CA ALA A 102 -23.54 14.09 -10.33
C ALA A 102 -22.38 15.09 -10.27
N SER A 103 -22.00 15.49 -9.06
CA SER A 103 -20.83 16.35 -8.80
C SER A 103 -19.55 15.56 -8.49
N LYS A 104 -19.64 14.22 -8.39
CA LYS A 104 -18.53 13.33 -8.07
C LYS A 104 -18.73 11.95 -8.72
N VAL A 105 -17.62 11.29 -9.01
CA VAL A 105 -17.59 9.88 -9.41
C VAL A 105 -17.98 9.02 -8.20
N ASP A 106 -18.82 8.01 -8.43
CA ASP A 106 -19.11 7.00 -7.42
C ASP A 106 -17.83 6.19 -7.14
N ARG A 107 -17.43 6.10 -5.86
CA ARG A 107 -16.23 5.40 -5.41
C ARG A 107 -16.27 3.90 -5.73
N GLN A 108 -17.46 3.34 -5.90
CA GLN A 108 -17.69 1.94 -6.21
C GLN A 108 -17.75 1.64 -7.72
N HIS A 109 -17.73 2.66 -8.57
CA HIS A 109 -17.76 2.47 -10.02
C HIS A 109 -16.35 2.23 -10.58
N PRO A 110 -16.18 1.43 -11.64
CA PRO A 110 -14.88 1.26 -12.31
C PRO A 110 -14.22 2.53 -12.85
N HIS A 111 -14.90 3.68 -12.87
CA HIS A 111 -14.28 4.97 -13.20
C HIS A 111 -13.46 5.55 -12.04
N ALA A 112 -13.66 5.06 -10.81
CA ALA A 112 -12.84 5.40 -9.66
C ALA A 112 -11.55 4.56 -9.59
N VAL A 113 -11.40 3.56 -10.48
CA VAL A 113 -10.21 2.70 -10.55
C VAL A 113 -9.22 3.29 -11.54
N THR A 114 -8.00 3.55 -11.08
CA THR A 114 -6.82 3.77 -11.92
C THR A 114 -6.14 2.45 -12.23
N VAL A 115 -5.28 2.40 -13.25
CA VAL A 115 -4.47 1.21 -13.49
C VAL A 115 -3.55 0.98 -12.28
N PRO A 116 -3.58 -0.18 -11.60
CA PRO A 116 -2.82 -0.38 -10.38
C PRO A 116 -1.31 -0.16 -10.55
N GLY A 117 -0.70 0.70 -9.74
CA GLY A 117 0.74 1.00 -9.79
C GLY A 117 1.60 0.21 -8.80
N ALA A 118 1.01 -0.47 -7.81
CA ALA A 118 1.75 -1.09 -6.72
C ALA A 118 2.77 -2.15 -7.18
N VAL A 119 2.38 -3.06 -8.08
CA VAL A 119 3.27 -4.14 -8.54
C VAL A 119 4.45 -3.59 -9.31
N ASP A 120 4.21 -2.67 -10.24
CA ASP A 120 5.27 -2.01 -11.00
C ASP A 120 6.23 -1.26 -10.07
N GLY A 121 5.72 -0.55 -9.07
CA GLY A 121 6.56 0.18 -8.12
C GLY A 121 7.40 -0.72 -7.23
N LEU A 122 6.82 -1.78 -6.67
CA LEU A 122 7.54 -2.75 -5.84
C LEU A 122 8.66 -3.44 -6.62
N ILE A 123 8.37 -3.85 -7.87
CA ILE A 123 9.37 -4.48 -8.75
C ILE A 123 10.44 -3.47 -9.16
N THR A 124 10.07 -2.24 -9.55
CA THR A 124 11.03 -1.19 -9.92
C THR A 124 11.97 -0.84 -8.76
N LEU A 125 11.46 -0.78 -7.53
CA LEU A 125 12.26 -0.56 -6.33
C LEU A 125 13.24 -1.72 -6.10
N HIS A 126 12.73 -2.95 -6.19
CA HIS A 126 13.51 -4.18 -6.01
C HIS A 126 14.57 -4.37 -7.10
N GLU A 127 14.27 -4.13 -8.37
CA GLU A 127 15.24 -4.25 -9.47
C GLU A 127 16.43 -3.30 -9.29
N ARG A 128 16.20 -2.12 -8.72
CA ARG A 128 17.26 -1.13 -8.51
C ARG A 128 18.09 -1.38 -7.25
N PHE A 129 17.45 -1.78 -6.16
CA PHE A 129 18.07 -1.78 -4.83
C PHE A 129 17.94 -3.10 -4.07
N GLY A 130 17.19 -4.07 -4.59
CA GLY A 130 17.08 -5.41 -4.02
C GLY A 130 18.37 -6.21 -4.18
N SER A 131 18.54 -7.21 -3.33
CA SER A 131 19.69 -8.12 -3.37
C SER A 131 19.30 -9.57 -3.50
N TRP A 132 18.03 -9.90 -3.28
CA TRP A 132 17.50 -11.25 -3.45
C TRP A 132 16.87 -11.43 -4.83
N ASP A 133 16.69 -12.69 -5.23
CA ASP A 133 15.85 -13.00 -6.38
C ASP A 133 14.40 -12.65 -6.08
N LEU A 134 13.70 -12.06 -7.05
CA LEU A 134 12.32 -11.62 -6.91
C LEU A 134 11.37 -12.74 -6.43
N ALA A 135 11.57 -13.97 -6.95
CA ALA A 135 10.78 -15.13 -6.53
C ALA A 135 10.92 -15.42 -5.03
N ARG A 136 12.12 -15.25 -4.46
CA ARG A 136 12.37 -15.44 -3.02
C ARG A 136 11.69 -14.35 -2.19
N VAL A 137 11.68 -13.11 -2.67
CA VAL A 137 11.01 -11.98 -2.00
C VAL A 137 9.49 -12.14 -1.99
N ILE A 138 8.90 -12.72 -3.03
CA ILE A 138 7.45 -12.96 -3.17
C ILE A 138 6.98 -14.20 -2.39
N GLU A 139 7.84 -15.20 -2.23
CA GLU A 139 7.46 -16.52 -1.70
C GLU A 139 6.68 -16.46 -0.37
N PRO A 140 7.05 -15.64 0.65
CA PRO A 140 6.27 -15.56 1.88
C PRO A 140 4.81 -15.16 1.66
N ALA A 141 4.55 -14.21 0.76
CA ALA A 141 3.19 -13.80 0.41
C ALA A 141 2.46 -14.91 -0.34
N ARG A 142 3.13 -15.58 -1.29
CA ARG A 142 2.56 -16.70 -2.05
C ARG A 142 2.13 -17.83 -1.12
N VAL A 143 2.99 -18.20 -0.16
CA VAL A 143 2.69 -19.22 0.85
C VAL A 143 1.51 -18.80 1.71
N TYR A 144 1.48 -17.57 2.25
CA TYR A 144 0.33 -17.13 3.04
C TYR A 144 -0.98 -17.12 2.23
N ALA A 145 -0.93 -16.81 0.93
CA ALA A 145 -2.12 -16.86 0.07
C ALA A 145 -2.55 -18.32 -0.20
N GLU A 146 -1.61 -19.22 -0.42
CA GLU A 146 -1.86 -20.63 -0.77
C GLU A 146 -2.32 -21.44 0.44
N VAL A 147 -1.54 -21.41 1.53
CA VAL A 147 -1.81 -22.20 2.72
C VAL A 147 -2.72 -21.44 3.68
N GLY A 148 -2.76 -20.12 3.64
CA GLY A 148 -3.63 -19.30 4.46
C GLY A 148 -3.03 -18.78 5.76
N PHE A 149 -3.76 -17.89 6.40
CA PHE A 149 -3.36 -17.15 7.61
C PHE A 149 -4.56 -16.96 8.56
N PRO A 150 -4.33 -16.83 9.88
CA PRO A 150 -5.40 -16.51 10.82
C PRO A 150 -5.79 -15.03 10.70
N VAL A 151 -7.08 -14.71 10.78
CA VAL A 151 -7.54 -13.31 10.78
C VAL A 151 -7.26 -12.63 12.12
N HIS A 152 -6.58 -11.48 12.10
CA HIS A 152 -6.26 -10.70 13.30
C HIS A 152 -7.41 -9.76 13.70
N ALA A 153 -7.50 -9.40 14.99
CA ALA A 153 -8.60 -8.58 15.52
C ALA A 153 -8.73 -7.21 14.83
N ARG A 154 -7.60 -6.52 14.59
CA ARG A 154 -7.60 -5.24 13.87
C ARG A 154 -8.09 -5.38 12.43
N VAL A 155 -7.54 -6.37 11.71
CA VAL A 155 -7.94 -6.73 10.34
C VAL A 155 -9.44 -7.03 10.28
N ARG A 156 -9.95 -7.84 11.21
CA ARG A 156 -11.38 -8.17 11.29
C ARG A 156 -12.27 -6.96 11.56
N SER A 157 -11.81 -6.03 12.38
CA SER A 157 -12.53 -4.79 12.68
C SER A 157 -12.68 -3.96 11.42
N ASP A 158 -11.57 -3.69 10.72
CA ASP A 158 -11.56 -2.85 9.52
C ASP A 158 -12.32 -3.54 8.36
N TRP A 159 -12.15 -4.84 8.16
CA TRP A 159 -12.89 -5.63 7.18
C TRP A 159 -14.41 -5.57 7.43
N GLY A 160 -14.83 -5.50 8.70
CA GLY A 160 -16.23 -5.38 9.05
C GLY A 160 -16.89 -4.08 8.59
N LEU A 161 -16.12 -3.00 8.43
CA LEU A 161 -16.62 -1.72 7.92
C LEU A 161 -17.07 -1.83 6.46
N GLU A 162 -16.45 -2.76 5.70
CA GLU A 162 -16.68 -2.93 4.26
C GLU A 162 -17.63 -4.09 3.96
N ARG A 163 -18.26 -4.73 4.95
CA ARG A 163 -19.10 -5.93 4.75
C ARG A 163 -20.18 -5.73 3.69
N ASP A 164 -20.91 -4.63 3.77
CA ASP A 164 -22.05 -4.38 2.87
C ASP A 164 -21.57 -4.08 1.45
N LEU A 165 -20.43 -3.37 1.33
CA LEU A 165 -19.77 -3.17 0.06
C LEU A 165 -19.38 -4.51 -0.58
N LEU A 166 -18.72 -5.38 0.18
CA LEU A 166 -18.28 -6.69 -0.29
C LEU A 166 -19.45 -7.60 -0.68
N ALA A 167 -20.57 -7.53 0.05
CA ALA A 167 -21.76 -8.33 -0.25
C ALA A 167 -22.44 -7.93 -1.58
N ASN A 168 -22.20 -6.72 -2.08
CA ASN A 168 -22.77 -6.23 -3.33
C ASN A 168 -21.97 -6.65 -4.57
N ASP A 169 -20.78 -7.23 -4.42
CA ASP A 169 -19.99 -7.79 -5.51
C ASP A 169 -19.89 -9.31 -5.37
N PRO A 170 -20.39 -10.11 -6.34
CA PRO A 170 -20.39 -11.56 -6.23
C PRO A 170 -19.01 -12.20 -6.05
N ASP A 171 -17.99 -11.66 -6.72
CA ASP A 171 -16.62 -12.19 -6.66
C ASP A 171 -15.99 -11.86 -5.30
N ALA A 172 -16.19 -10.63 -4.83
CA ALA A 172 -15.75 -10.21 -3.50
C ALA A 172 -16.46 -10.98 -2.40
N ALA A 173 -17.78 -11.17 -2.49
CA ALA A 173 -18.55 -11.94 -1.51
C ALA A 173 -18.09 -13.39 -1.44
N ALA A 174 -17.85 -14.05 -2.59
CA ALA A 174 -17.38 -15.42 -2.64
C ALA A 174 -16.00 -15.60 -1.99
N LEU A 175 -15.10 -14.62 -2.16
CA LEU A 175 -13.73 -14.68 -1.67
C LEU A 175 -13.59 -14.18 -0.22
N LEU A 176 -14.29 -13.10 0.11
CA LEU A 176 -14.05 -12.30 1.32
C LEU A 176 -15.17 -12.44 2.37
N LEU A 177 -16.28 -13.09 2.04
CA LEU A 177 -17.37 -13.42 2.98
C LEU A 177 -17.64 -14.93 2.98
N PRO A 178 -16.74 -15.74 3.56
CA PRO A 178 -16.90 -17.20 3.58
C PRO A 178 -18.22 -17.59 4.25
N GLY A 179 -19.07 -18.33 3.52
CA GLY A 179 -20.41 -18.69 3.99
C GLY A 179 -21.38 -17.49 4.10
N GLY A 180 -21.09 -16.38 3.41
CA GLY A 180 -21.90 -15.16 3.42
C GLY A 180 -21.68 -14.25 4.63
N ALA A 181 -20.70 -14.57 5.49
CA ALA A 181 -20.40 -13.84 6.71
C ALA A 181 -18.94 -13.39 6.76
N LEU A 182 -18.67 -12.37 7.57
CA LEU A 182 -17.30 -11.96 7.87
C LEU A 182 -16.56 -13.08 8.60
N PRO A 183 -15.28 -13.33 8.27
CA PRO A 183 -14.51 -14.35 8.97
C PRO A 183 -14.35 -14.00 10.46
N SER A 184 -14.26 -14.99 11.34
CA SER A 184 -14.04 -14.75 12.76
C SER A 184 -12.56 -14.44 13.06
N VAL A 185 -12.26 -13.77 14.18
CA VAL A 185 -10.87 -13.64 14.64
C VAL A 185 -10.28 -15.04 14.86
N GLY A 186 -9.08 -15.27 14.32
CA GLY A 186 -8.41 -16.57 14.32
C GLY A 186 -8.90 -17.54 13.23
N GLN A 187 -10.00 -17.25 12.52
CA GLN A 187 -10.41 -18.05 11.37
C GLN A 187 -9.31 -18.00 10.31
N ARG A 188 -8.98 -19.16 9.74
CA ARG A 188 -8.01 -19.26 8.66
C ARG A 188 -8.66 -18.87 7.33
N MET A 189 -8.08 -17.89 6.64
CA MET A 189 -8.44 -17.51 5.28
C MET A 189 -7.38 -18.00 4.30
N VAL A 190 -7.80 -18.37 3.09
CA VAL A 190 -6.93 -18.79 1.98
C VAL A 190 -7.34 -18.03 0.73
N PHE A 191 -6.39 -17.71 -0.14
CA PHE A 191 -6.60 -17.00 -1.40
C PHE A 191 -5.85 -17.69 -2.56
N PRO A 192 -6.30 -18.87 -3.02
CA PRO A 192 -5.59 -19.64 -4.06
C PRO A 192 -5.41 -18.89 -5.38
N ALA A 193 -6.40 -18.08 -5.78
CA ALA A 193 -6.29 -17.24 -6.98
C ALA A 193 -5.17 -16.20 -6.83
N LEU A 194 -5.06 -15.54 -5.66
CA LEU A 194 -3.99 -14.60 -5.36
C LEU A 194 -2.62 -15.29 -5.29
N ALA A 195 -2.55 -16.51 -4.75
CA ALA A 195 -1.32 -17.30 -4.76
C ALA A 195 -0.85 -17.59 -6.19
N ARG A 196 -1.78 -17.92 -7.10
CA ARG A 196 -1.48 -18.11 -8.52
C ARG A 196 -0.98 -16.81 -9.16
N THR A 197 -1.60 -15.67 -8.87
CA THR A 197 -1.14 -14.35 -9.35
C THR A 197 0.27 -14.03 -8.84
N LEU A 198 0.55 -14.24 -7.55
CA LEU A 198 1.88 -14.05 -6.98
C LEU A 198 2.92 -14.97 -7.63
N GLY A 199 2.56 -16.21 -7.95
CA GLY A 199 3.40 -17.14 -8.70
C GLY A 199 3.73 -16.66 -10.11
N GLU A 200 2.77 -16.06 -10.82
CA GLU A 200 3.02 -15.46 -12.14
C GLU A 200 3.98 -14.27 -12.06
N ILE A 201 3.81 -13.40 -11.06
CA ILE A 201 4.71 -12.27 -10.82
C ILE A 201 6.12 -12.78 -10.47
N ALA A 202 6.23 -13.81 -9.63
CA ALA A 202 7.51 -14.42 -9.31
C ALA A 202 8.23 -14.99 -10.54
N ALA A 203 7.49 -15.57 -11.48
CA ALA A 203 8.04 -16.19 -12.68
C ALA A 203 8.36 -15.19 -13.81
N LYS A 204 7.56 -14.13 -13.96
CA LYS A 204 7.59 -13.23 -15.12
C LYS A 204 7.91 -11.78 -14.77
N GLY A 205 8.16 -11.49 -13.49
CA GLY A 205 8.31 -10.13 -12.98
C GLY A 205 7.06 -9.30 -13.29
N ARG A 206 7.29 -8.08 -13.78
CA ARG A 206 6.22 -7.12 -14.12
C ARG A 206 5.18 -7.73 -15.09
N ALA A 207 5.62 -8.48 -16.10
CA ALA A 207 4.73 -9.07 -17.08
C ALA A 207 3.75 -10.10 -16.48
N GLY A 208 4.01 -10.62 -15.28
CA GLY A 208 3.10 -11.52 -14.58
C GLY A 208 1.81 -10.85 -14.09
N PHE A 209 1.76 -9.51 -14.03
CA PHE A 209 0.60 -8.75 -13.58
C PHE A 209 -0.01 -7.85 -14.66
N TYR A 210 0.83 -7.27 -15.51
CA TYR A 210 0.41 -6.29 -16.53
C TYR A 210 0.20 -6.88 -17.92
N ASP A 211 0.46 -8.18 -18.10
CA ASP A 211 0.23 -8.91 -19.34
C ASP A 211 -0.42 -10.28 -19.06
N GLY A 212 -1.00 -10.90 -20.09
CA GLY A 212 -1.58 -12.23 -20.01
C GLY A 212 -2.78 -12.33 -19.06
N TRP A 213 -3.00 -13.52 -18.50
CA TRP A 213 -4.28 -13.86 -17.88
C TRP A 213 -4.65 -13.00 -16.67
N VAL A 214 -3.67 -12.49 -15.90
CA VAL A 214 -3.93 -11.63 -14.74
C VAL A 214 -4.47 -10.28 -15.20
N MET A 215 -3.86 -9.67 -16.22
CA MET A 215 -4.33 -8.43 -16.83
C MET A 215 -5.67 -8.64 -17.53
N ASP A 216 -5.83 -9.74 -18.28
CA ASP A 216 -7.07 -10.06 -18.98
C ASP A 216 -8.26 -10.20 -18.01
N ASP A 217 -8.06 -10.84 -16.86
CA ASP A 217 -9.08 -11.03 -15.83
C ASP A 217 -9.51 -9.68 -15.20
N MET A 218 -8.54 -8.84 -14.82
CA MET A 218 -8.81 -7.48 -14.32
C MET A 218 -9.55 -6.64 -15.37
N LEU A 219 -9.09 -6.67 -16.63
CA LEU A 219 -9.67 -5.90 -17.72
C LEU A 219 -11.11 -6.35 -18.01
N ALA A 220 -11.38 -7.65 -17.97
CA ALA A 220 -12.72 -8.21 -18.13
C ALA A 220 -13.67 -7.71 -17.02
N LYS A 221 -13.25 -7.79 -15.75
CA LYS A 221 -14.04 -7.29 -14.61
C LYS A 221 -14.34 -5.79 -14.73
N LEU A 222 -13.32 -4.98 -15.03
CA LEU A 222 -13.45 -3.52 -15.15
C LEU A 222 -14.40 -3.13 -16.29
N ARG A 223 -14.25 -3.77 -17.47
CA ARG A 223 -15.11 -3.49 -18.63
C ARG A 223 -16.55 -3.96 -18.41
N ALA A 224 -16.75 -5.12 -17.77
CA ALA A 224 -18.09 -5.60 -17.43
C ALA A 224 -18.85 -4.62 -16.53
N GLY A 225 -18.14 -3.89 -15.67
CA GLY A 225 -18.72 -2.82 -14.85
C GLY A 225 -18.74 -1.42 -15.50
N GLY A 226 -18.42 -1.29 -16.79
CA GLY A 226 -18.45 -0.02 -17.52
C GLY A 226 -17.16 0.81 -17.48
N GLY A 227 -16.05 0.23 -17.03
CA GLY A 227 -14.73 0.87 -17.01
C GLY A 227 -14.16 1.12 -18.41
N LEU A 228 -13.32 2.16 -18.52
CA LEU A 228 -12.69 2.61 -19.78
C LEU A 228 -11.27 2.08 -19.97
N HIS A 229 -10.88 1.09 -19.17
CA HIS A 229 -9.55 0.51 -19.18
C HIS A 229 -9.29 -0.22 -20.51
N SER A 230 -8.04 -0.13 -20.98
CA SER A 230 -7.52 -0.83 -22.16
C SER A 230 -6.27 -1.63 -21.81
N ALA A 231 -5.93 -2.63 -22.62
CA ALA A 231 -4.69 -3.38 -22.44
C ALA A 231 -3.46 -2.45 -22.58
N GLU A 232 -3.56 -1.44 -23.43
CA GLU A 232 -2.54 -0.41 -23.62
C GLU A 232 -2.29 0.41 -22.35
N ASP A 233 -3.34 0.69 -21.55
CA ASP A 233 -3.18 1.38 -20.25
C ASP A 233 -2.35 0.54 -19.27
N PHE A 234 -2.61 -0.78 -19.20
CA PHE A 234 -1.84 -1.72 -18.37
C PHE A 234 -0.40 -1.88 -18.87
N ALA A 235 -0.23 -2.07 -20.18
CA ALA A 235 1.07 -2.20 -20.82
C ALA A 235 1.93 -0.94 -20.64
N GLY A 236 1.32 0.25 -20.65
CA GLY A 236 1.98 1.55 -20.52
C GLY A 236 2.23 2.02 -19.08
N THR A 237 1.62 1.39 -18.06
CA THR A 237 1.77 1.82 -16.67
C THR A 237 3.20 1.67 -16.17
N ARG A 238 3.79 2.74 -15.64
CA ARG A 238 5.15 2.76 -15.09
C ARG A 238 5.22 3.70 -13.89
N SER A 239 5.99 3.28 -12.90
CA SER A 239 6.40 4.07 -11.76
C SER A 239 7.41 5.14 -12.18
N THR A 240 7.44 6.22 -11.42
CA THR A 240 8.29 7.37 -11.71
C THR A 240 9.26 7.59 -10.55
N TRP A 241 10.56 7.56 -10.83
CA TRP A 241 11.56 8.07 -9.89
C TRP A 241 11.40 9.58 -9.80
N VAL A 242 11.26 10.08 -8.58
CA VAL A 242 11.02 11.50 -8.29
C VAL A 242 12.06 12.00 -7.31
N ASP A 243 12.37 13.30 -7.40
CA ASP A 243 13.18 13.97 -6.39
C ASP A 243 12.32 14.25 -5.15
N PRO A 244 12.65 13.69 -3.98
CA PRO A 244 11.89 13.96 -2.76
C PRO A 244 11.92 15.45 -2.39
N ILE A 245 10.79 15.96 -1.90
CA ILE A 245 10.70 17.29 -1.33
C ILE A 245 11.03 17.24 0.16
N SER A 246 11.53 18.34 0.71
CA SER A 246 11.87 18.39 2.13
C SER A 246 11.78 19.78 2.73
N THR A 247 11.66 19.81 4.06
CA THR A 247 11.89 21.02 4.85
C THR A 247 12.74 20.73 6.09
N ALA A 248 13.41 21.76 6.59
CA ALA A 248 14.08 21.72 7.87
C ALA A 248 13.09 22.05 8.99
N TYR A 249 13.13 21.31 10.09
CA TYR A 249 12.31 21.59 11.26
C TYR A 249 13.07 21.20 12.53
N ARG A 250 13.32 22.17 13.42
CA ARG A 250 13.99 21.97 14.72
C ARG A 250 15.27 21.12 14.67
N GLY A 251 16.15 21.38 13.69
CA GLY A 251 17.43 20.67 13.53
C GLY A 251 17.33 19.33 12.80
N HIS A 252 16.13 18.92 12.36
CA HIS A 252 15.90 17.75 11.53
C HIS A 252 15.50 18.15 10.11
N ARG A 253 15.56 17.18 9.19
CA ARG A 253 15.02 17.31 7.84
C ARG A 253 13.92 16.27 7.64
N LEU A 254 12.71 16.73 7.32
CA LEU A 254 11.61 15.86 6.94
C LEU A 254 11.60 15.73 5.42
N TRP A 255 11.48 14.50 4.92
CA TRP A 255 11.42 14.17 3.50
C TRP A 255 10.05 13.61 3.18
N GLU A 256 9.50 14.03 2.05
CA GLU A 256 8.20 13.59 1.56
C GLU A 256 8.26 13.32 0.05
N ILE A 257 7.38 12.45 -0.42
CA ILE A 257 7.16 12.28 -1.86
C ILE A 257 6.44 13.53 -2.39
N PRO A 258 6.89 14.10 -3.52
CA PRO A 258 6.20 15.24 -4.14
C PRO A 258 4.77 14.89 -4.58
N PRO A 259 3.97 15.89 -5.02
CA PRO A 259 2.72 15.62 -5.72
C PRO A 259 2.89 14.52 -6.78
N ASN A 260 1.90 13.65 -6.98
CA ASN A 260 0.47 13.77 -6.64
C ASN A 260 0.06 13.34 -5.21
N GLY A 261 1.00 12.95 -4.34
CA GLY A 261 0.72 12.70 -2.92
C GLY A 261 0.45 14.00 -2.14
N GLN A 262 -0.03 13.85 -0.89
CA GLN A 262 -0.31 14.97 0.02
C GLN A 262 0.85 15.28 1.00
N GLY A 263 2.03 14.69 0.81
CA GLY A 263 3.19 14.90 1.70
C GLY A 263 3.61 16.37 1.81
N LEU A 264 3.37 17.18 0.76
CA LEU A 264 3.60 18.63 0.79
C LEU A 264 2.88 19.32 1.95
N VAL A 265 1.66 18.89 2.29
CA VAL A 265 0.86 19.48 3.38
C VAL A 265 1.60 19.34 4.71
N ALA A 266 2.21 18.18 4.98
CA ALA A 266 2.99 17.97 6.20
C ALA A 266 4.22 18.91 6.26
N LEU A 267 4.87 19.17 5.11
CA LEU A 267 5.99 20.11 5.06
C LEU A 267 5.53 21.56 5.29
N GLU A 268 4.40 21.96 4.70
CA GLU A 268 3.81 23.30 4.89
C GLU A 268 3.42 23.53 6.35
N MET A 269 2.71 22.57 6.96
CA MET A 269 2.34 22.61 8.38
C MET A 269 3.57 22.80 9.27
N LEU A 270 4.66 22.05 9.03
CA LEU A 270 5.89 22.20 9.81
C LEU A 270 6.52 23.59 9.65
N GLN A 271 6.48 24.18 8.46
CA GLN A 271 6.98 25.54 8.23
C GLN A 271 6.12 26.60 8.93
N ILE A 272 4.81 26.42 9.00
CA ILE A 272 3.92 27.29 9.77
C ILE A 272 4.22 27.16 11.26
N LEU A 273 4.34 25.93 11.78
CA LEU A 273 4.64 25.66 13.19
C LEU A 273 6.02 26.17 13.62
N ASP A 274 7.02 26.17 12.73
CA ASP A 274 8.34 26.75 13.01
C ASP A 274 8.25 28.28 13.20
N ARG A 275 7.39 28.95 12.43
CA ARG A 275 7.15 30.40 12.54
C ARG A 275 6.32 30.78 13.76
N LEU A 276 5.27 30.01 14.06
CA LEU A 276 4.43 30.26 15.23
C LEU A 276 5.17 29.95 16.54
N GLY A 277 6.17 29.06 16.46
CA GLY A 277 6.78 28.42 17.62
C GLY A 277 5.79 27.45 18.26
N THR A 278 6.25 26.27 18.64
CA THR A 278 5.38 25.23 19.24
C THR A 278 5.65 25.16 20.75
N PRO A 279 4.81 25.79 21.61
CA PRO A 279 5.03 25.86 23.05
C PRO A 279 4.46 24.62 23.76
N GLY A 280 4.88 24.44 25.00
CA GLY A 280 4.21 23.54 25.95
C GLY A 280 4.47 22.04 25.76
N SER A 281 3.69 21.25 26.50
CA SER A 281 3.72 19.79 26.44
C SER A 281 3.15 19.27 25.12
N VAL A 282 3.49 18.03 24.78
CA VAL A 282 2.93 17.34 23.59
C VAL A 282 1.41 17.25 23.61
N ASP A 283 0.79 17.24 24.80
CA ASP A 283 -0.65 17.17 25.01
C ASP A 283 -1.26 18.52 25.47
N GLY A 284 -0.53 19.62 25.31
CA GLY A 284 -0.98 20.95 25.73
C GLY A 284 -2.02 21.55 24.80
N LEU A 285 -3.03 22.23 25.35
CA LEU A 285 -4.10 22.86 24.57
C LEU A 285 -3.56 23.89 23.56
N ASP A 286 -2.58 24.71 23.96
CA ASP A 286 -1.97 25.70 23.06
C ASP A 286 -1.27 25.04 21.88
N ARG A 287 -0.61 23.90 22.12
CA ARG A 287 0.03 23.11 21.06
C ARG A 287 -0.99 22.54 20.11
N TYR A 288 -2.09 21.98 20.61
CA TYR A 288 -3.16 21.50 19.75
C TYR A 288 -3.79 22.62 18.93
N HIS A 289 -4.06 23.78 19.52
CA HIS A 289 -4.60 24.93 18.80
C HIS A 289 -3.70 25.32 17.63
N GLN A 290 -2.40 25.49 17.86
CA GLN A 290 -1.47 25.83 16.79
C GLN A 290 -1.34 24.74 15.71
N GLN A 291 -1.41 23.46 16.08
CA GLN A 291 -1.37 22.35 15.12
C GLN A 291 -2.65 22.21 14.28
N ILE A 292 -3.79 22.71 14.78
CA ILE A 292 -5.05 22.73 14.04
C ILE A 292 -5.11 23.91 13.07
N GLU A 293 -4.59 25.07 13.47
CA GLU A 293 -4.56 26.27 12.61
C GLU A 293 -3.46 26.23 11.53
N ALA A 294 -2.40 25.43 11.75
CA ALA A 294 -1.33 25.19 10.79
C ALA A 294 -1.74 24.13 9.76
#